data_AF-A0A5J6FJM6-F1
#
_entry.id   AF-A0A5J6FJM6-F1
#
_cell.length_a   1.000
_cell.length_b   1.000
_cell.length_c   1.000
_cell.angle_alpha   90.00
_cell.angle_beta   90.00
_cell.angle_gamma   90.00
#
_symmetry.space_group_name_H-M   'P 1'
#
loop_
_entity.id
_entity.type
_entity.pdbx_description
1 polymer ?
#
loop_
_entity_poly.entity_id
_entity_poly.type
_entity_poly.pdbx_seq_one_letter_code
_entity_poly.pdbx_strand_id
1 'polypeptide(L)'
;MYRPVIAALATAGALLLSSGCGTETSDDGAAPPPGPSAASSVAADAGEGPSATPSASAPASPSVSASASASASASASASKKPGPAGSSRTSPKPGAKEEPAPAAQEKAPAPSFPVPVSVGDSTQVITVDASGSYATVTAWQKGSSGWKPQFSTTAGRVGSNGVTNGSTRKQNTSTTPSGTYTLTEGFGVQAGGTSMPYTVVNSSHWWVQDPESKFYNSMHTEAGADFPLTEKGERGSEHLVNYPTQYAKALVIDYNRWPAVPGRGAGIFLHVNGSGATAGCVSVPRATMDRIMAWISPSAHPRIAIG
;
A
#
# COMPACT_ATOMS: atom_id res chain seq x y z
N MET A 1 -23.11 69.38 6.22
CA MET A 1 -23.70 70.04 7.41
C MET A 1 -24.20 68.92 8.34
N TYR A 2 -24.15 69.11 9.67
CA TYR A 2 -24.15 68.05 10.71
C TYR A 2 -22.90 67.13 10.62
N ARG A 3 -22.01 66.94 11.62
CA ARG A 3 -22.04 66.73 13.11
C ARG A 3 -22.23 65.25 13.54
N PRO A 4 -21.56 64.79 14.64
CA PRO A 4 -20.69 63.60 14.54
C PRO A 4 -20.87 62.60 15.73
N VAL A 5 -19.77 62.18 16.40
CA VAL A 5 -19.64 61.23 17.54
C VAL A 5 -20.01 59.77 17.14
N ILE A 6 -19.45 58.66 17.68
CA ILE A 6 -18.66 58.39 18.91
C ILE A 6 -17.41 57.53 18.59
N ALA A 7 -16.37 57.61 19.44
CA ALA A 7 -15.12 56.85 19.33
C ALA A 7 -15.12 55.54 20.17
N ALA A 8 -14.27 54.58 19.79
CA ALA A 8 -13.89 53.44 20.62
C ALA A 8 -12.37 53.21 20.53
N LEU A 9 -11.66 53.43 21.64
CA LEU A 9 -10.24 53.12 21.77
C LEU A 9 -10.09 51.70 22.34
N ALA A 10 -9.42 50.81 21.60
CA ALA A 10 -9.03 49.50 22.11
C ALA A 10 -7.64 49.59 22.76
N THR A 11 -7.56 49.36 24.07
CA THR A 11 -6.30 49.35 24.81
C THR A 11 -5.62 47.99 24.71
N ALA A 12 -4.36 47.97 24.24
CA ALA A 12 -3.54 46.76 24.25
C ALA A 12 -2.92 46.57 25.65
N GLY A 13 -3.32 45.51 26.35
CA GLY A 13 -2.72 45.12 27.64
C GLY A 13 -1.42 44.37 27.43
N ALA A 14 -0.28 44.97 27.79
CA ALA A 14 1.01 44.29 27.81
C ALA A 14 1.17 43.51 29.14
N LEU A 15 1.52 42.22 29.05
CA LEU A 15 1.78 41.40 30.24
C LEU A 15 3.28 41.35 30.52
N LEU A 16 3.72 42.02 31.58
CA LEU A 16 5.10 41.98 32.07
C LEU A 16 5.27 40.83 33.08
N LEU A 17 6.28 39.98 32.87
CA LEU A 17 6.69 38.96 33.84
C LEU A 17 8.06 39.35 34.42
N SER A 18 8.03 39.89 35.65
CA SER A 18 9.22 40.29 36.40
C SER A 18 9.86 39.10 37.12
N SER A 19 11.09 38.75 36.75
CA SER A 19 11.92 37.81 37.53
C SER A 19 12.59 38.56 38.68
N GLY A 20 12.25 38.22 39.92
CA GLY A 20 12.88 38.76 41.13
C GLY A 20 14.09 37.92 41.59
N CYS A 21 15.04 38.56 42.25
CA CYS A 21 16.24 37.92 42.82
C CYS A 21 16.35 38.17 44.33
N GLY A 22 16.98 37.23 45.05
CA GLY A 22 17.79 37.53 46.25
C GLY A 22 17.23 37.20 47.62
N THR A 23 17.74 36.12 48.23
CA THR A 23 18.44 36.00 49.53
C THR A 23 19.05 34.56 49.58
N GLU A 24 20.30 34.27 49.96
CA GLU A 24 21.03 34.50 51.23
C GLU A 24 20.46 33.69 52.43
N THR A 25 21.22 32.96 53.27
CA THR A 25 22.57 32.30 53.24
C THR A 25 22.66 31.41 54.52
N SER A 26 23.49 30.37 54.71
CA SER A 26 24.50 29.64 53.91
C SER A 26 24.29 28.11 54.15
N ASP A 27 25.20 27.13 54.05
CA ASP A 27 26.62 26.96 53.64
C ASP A 27 26.73 25.53 52.99
N ASP A 28 27.76 24.67 52.96
CA ASP A 28 29.11 24.49 53.56
C ASP A 28 29.95 23.56 52.62
N GLY A 29 31.25 23.35 52.90
CA GLY A 29 31.92 22.06 52.65
C GLY A 29 32.69 21.83 51.33
N ALA A 30 33.97 22.23 51.33
CA ALA A 30 35.09 21.72 50.50
C ALA A 30 35.20 22.10 48.99
N ALA A 31 36.45 22.35 48.56
CA ALA A 31 36.85 22.77 47.21
C ALA A 31 38.17 22.10 46.75
N PRO A 32 38.50 22.06 45.42
CA PRO A 32 39.63 21.32 44.83
C PRO A 32 40.91 22.17 44.69
N PRO A 33 42.01 21.64 44.07
CA PRO A 33 42.38 22.04 42.69
C PRO A 33 43.25 20.97 41.92
N PRO A 34 43.91 21.24 40.77
CA PRO A 34 43.68 22.18 39.64
C PRO A 34 43.65 21.49 38.23
N GLY A 35 43.57 22.29 37.14
CA GLY A 35 43.70 21.90 35.70
C GLY A 35 45.16 21.70 35.20
N PRO A 36 45.58 22.09 33.96
CA PRO A 36 44.97 23.00 32.95
C PRO A 36 44.39 22.26 31.70
N SER A 37 43.54 22.79 30.81
CA SER A 37 43.35 24.13 30.20
C SER A 37 44.22 24.44 28.97
N ALA A 38 43.57 24.61 27.81
CA ALA A 38 44.04 25.37 26.65
C ALA A 38 42.81 25.81 25.82
N ALA A 39 42.82 27.05 25.32
CA ALA A 39 41.78 27.62 24.47
C ALA A 39 42.40 28.49 23.38
N SER A 40 41.66 28.78 22.30
CA SER A 40 41.96 29.92 21.44
C SER A 40 40.72 30.39 20.69
N SER A 41 40.59 31.70 20.53
CA SER A 41 39.56 32.39 19.77
C SER A 41 40.15 33.64 19.12
N VAL A 42 39.60 34.05 17.97
CA VAL A 42 39.90 35.33 17.31
C VAL A 42 38.63 35.90 16.67
N ALA A 43 38.55 37.23 16.63
CA ALA A 43 37.48 38.03 16.03
C ALA A 43 37.52 37.90 14.48
N ALA A 44 36.41 37.86 13.74
CA ALA A 44 35.31 38.83 13.58
C ALA A 44 35.70 40.10 12.79
N ASP A 45 34.99 40.32 11.68
CA ASP A 45 34.85 41.59 10.95
C ASP A 45 33.42 41.65 10.35
N ALA A 46 32.96 42.83 9.92
CA ALA A 46 31.56 43.11 9.59
C ALA A 46 31.31 43.52 8.12
N GLY A 47 30.05 43.44 7.68
CA GLY A 47 29.59 43.93 6.38
C GLY A 47 28.05 43.99 6.30
N GLU A 48 27.51 44.98 5.60
CA GLU A 48 26.09 45.36 5.61
C GLU A 48 25.12 44.35 4.97
N GLY A 49 23.83 44.48 5.33
CA GLY A 49 22.69 43.98 4.54
C GLY A 49 22.32 44.92 3.37
N PRO A 50 21.12 44.83 2.75
CA PRO A 50 19.85 44.52 3.43
C PRO A 50 18.88 43.57 2.67
N SER A 51 17.71 43.37 3.30
CA SER A 51 16.43 42.84 2.83
C SER A 51 16.12 42.73 1.32
N ALA A 52 15.50 41.62 0.89
CA ALA A 52 14.08 41.61 0.47
C ALA A 52 13.50 40.22 0.08
N THR A 53 12.31 39.90 0.61
CA THR A 53 11.21 39.05 0.07
C THR A 53 11.45 37.63 -0.50
N PRO A 54 10.58 36.65 -0.19
CA PRO A 54 10.61 35.32 -0.82
C PRO A 54 9.93 35.31 -2.20
N SER A 55 10.60 34.77 -3.22
CA SER A 55 9.97 34.50 -4.52
C SER A 55 9.41 33.07 -4.57
N ALA A 56 8.09 32.95 -4.56
CA ALA A 56 7.42 31.69 -4.87
C ALA A 56 7.33 31.53 -6.40
N SER A 57 7.69 30.36 -6.93
CA SER A 57 7.56 30.05 -8.36
C SER A 57 7.23 28.58 -8.57
N ALA A 58 5.95 28.31 -8.78
CA ALA A 58 5.47 27.02 -9.26
C ALA A 58 5.45 27.02 -10.80
N PRO A 59 6.06 26.04 -11.48
CA PRO A 59 5.85 25.84 -12.90
C PRO A 59 4.55 25.06 -13.12
N ALA A 60 3.45 25.77 -13.33
CA ALA A 60 2.35 25.21 -14.10
C ALA A 60 2.78 25.13 -15.58
N SER A 61 2.43 24.06 -16.28
CA SER A 61 2.59 23.98 -17.74
C SER A 61 1.45 23.16 -18.34
N PRO A 62 0.66 23.72 -19.26
CA PRO A 62 -0.47 23.04 -19.86
C PRO A 62 -0.05 22.24 -21.10
N SER A 63 -0.88 21.29 -21.51
CA SER A 63 -0.98 20.90 -22.92
C SER A 63 -2.36 20.31 -23.22
N VAL A 64 -3.18 21.10 -23.91
CA VAL A 64 -4.33 20.59 -24.67
C VAL A 64 -3.85 20.23 -26.06
N SER A 65 -4.30 19.11 -26.61
CA SER A 65 -4.38 18.89 -28.06
C SER A 65 -5.30 17.71 -28.34
N ALA A 66 -6.29 17.95 -29.20
CA ALA A 66 -7.02 16.90 -29.89
C ALA A 66 -6.61 16.94 -31.36
N SER A 67 -6.39 15.78 -31.97
CA SER A 67 -6.63 15.57 -33.40
C SER A 67 -6.83 14.08 -33.67
N ALA A 68 -7.20 13.72 -34.89
CA ALA A 68 -7.84 12.46 -35.23
C ALA A 68 -7.13 11.65 -36.33
N SER A 69 -7.70 10.47 -36.59
CA SER A 69 -7.60 9.69 -37.83
C SER A 69 -6.30 8.92 -38.14
N ALA A 70 -6.44 7.60 -38.10
CA ALA A 70 -5.96 6.72 -39.17
C ALA A 70 -6.96 5.56 -39.34
N SER A 71 -7.38 5.28 -40.58
CA SER A 71 -8.26 4.15 -40.91
C SER A 71 -7.48 3.02 -41.56
N ALA A 72 -7.80 1.77 -41.22
CA ALA A 72 -7.49 0.60 -42.04
C ALA A 72 -8.59 -0.47 -41.86
N SER A 73 -9.04 -1.05 -42.96
CA SER A 73 -10.19 -1.98 -42.98
C SER A 73 -9.76 -3.44 -42.91
N ALA A 74 -10.60 -4.26 -42.27
CA ALA A 74 -10.74 -5.68 -42.59
C ALA A 74 -12.24 -6.03 -42.59
N SER A 75 -12.69 -6.85 -43.55
CA SER A 75 -14.12 -7.13 -43.80
C SER A 75 -14.42 -8.62 -43.71
N ALA A 76 -15.51 -9.00 -43.03
CA ALA A 76 -16.04 -10.36 -43.04
C ALA A 76 -17.57 -10.39 -42.82
N SER A 77 -18.27 -10.76 -43.89
CA SER A 77 -19.65 -11.27 -44.05
C SER A 77 -20.65 -11.30 -42.89
N ALA A 78 -21.87 -10.85 -43.19
CA ALA A 78 -23.08 -11.02 -42.37
C ALA A 78 -23.80 -12.37 -42.58
N SER A 79 -24.73 -12.73 -41.68
CA SER A 79 -25.92 -13.52 -42.00
C SER A 79 -27.05 -13.42 -40.95
N LYS A 80 -28.25 -13.88 -41.31
CA LYS A 80 -29.55 -13.56 -40.66
C LYS A 80 -30.00 -14.53 -39.55
N LYS A 81 -30.88 -14.01 -38.69
CA LYS A 81 -31.84 -14.67 -37.77
C LYS A 81 -33.25 -14.70 -38.45
N PRO A 82 -34.34 -15.33 -37.96
CA PRO A 82 -34.56 -16.52 -37.09
C PRO A 82 -35.31 -17.68 -37.81
N GLY A 83 -35.54 -18.82 -37.13
CA GLY A 83 -36.55 -19.85 -37.50
C GLY A 83 -36.87 -20.80 -36.30
N PRO A 84 -38.08 -21.40 -36.17
CA PRO A 84 -38.55 -21.91 -34.86
C PRO A 84 -38.98 -23.40 -34.76
N ALA A 85 -39.20 -23.81 -33.50
CA ALA A 85 -40.05 -24.91 -33.01
C ALA A 85 -39.56 -26.38 -33.18
N GLY A 86 -39.88 -27.21 -32.17
CA GLY A 86 -39.55 -28.64 -32.15
C GLY A 86 -39.67 -29.30 -30.77
N SER A 87 -40.88 -29.44 -30.23
CA SER A 87 -41.11 -30.17 -28.97
C SER A 87 -41.25 -31.67 -29.20
N SER A 88 -40.59 -32.49 -28.37
CA SER A 88 -40.93 -33.91 -28.21
C SER A 88 -40.92 -34.32 -26.73
N ARG A 89 -41.87 -35.18 -26.35
CA ARG A 89 -41.96 -35.79 -25.02
C ARG A 89 -41.43 -37.22 -25.08
N THR A 90 -40.70 -37.65 -24.06
CA THR A 90 -40.58 -39.07 -23.68
C THR A 90 -40.67 -39.20 -22.17
N SER A 91 -41.60 -40.05 -21.71
CA SER A 91 -41.76 -40.40 -20.29
C SER A 91 -40.87 -41.61 -19.94
N PRO A 92 -40.45 -41.78 -18.67
CA PRO A 92 -39.43 -42.75 -18.29
C PRO A 92 -39.95 -44.19 -18.21
N LYS A 93 -39.02 -45.15 -18.36
CA LYS A 93 -39.21 -46.59 -18.10
C LYS A 93 -38.73 -46.91 -16.68
N PRO A 94 -39.53 -47.57 -15.82
CA PRO A 94 -39.11 -47.95 -14.47
C PRO A 94 -38.32 -49.26 -14.44
N GLY A 95 -37.49 -49.46 -13.42
CA GLY A 95 -37.00 -50.79 -13.03
C GLY A 95 -35.48 -50.96 -12.89
N ALA A 96 -34.88 -50.36 -11.86
CA ALA A 96 -33.65 -50.84 -11.25
C ALA A 96 -33.76 -50.63 -9.73
N LYS A 97 -33.23 -51.56 -8.92
CA LYS A 97 -33.03 -51.33 -7.47
C LYS A 97 -31.68 -50.65 -7.30
N GLU A 98 -31.66 -49.49 -6.66
CA GLU A 98 -30.42 -48.82 -6.31
C GLU A 98 -30.06 -49.12 -4.84
N GLU A 99 -28.83 -49.57 -4.63
CA GLU A 99 -28.26 -49.84 -3.31
C GLU A 99 -27.92 -48.50 -2.62
N PRO A 100 -28.17 -48.33 -1.30
CA PRO A 100 -28.09 -47.01 -0.69
C PRO A 100 -26.67 -46.44 -0.73
N ALA A 101 -26.50 -45.40 -1.55
CA ALA A 101 -25.24 -44.67 -1.65
C ALA A 101 -24.79 -44.12 -0.28
N PRO A 102 -23.47 -44.09 0.01
CA PRO A 102 -22.97 -43.56 1.27
C PRO A 102 -23.39 -42.09 1.43
N ALA A 103 -23.89 -41.75 2.62
CA ALA A 103 -24.45 -40.43 2.89
C ALA A 103 -23.47 -39.31 2.53
N ALA A 104 -23.87 -38.46 1.59
CA ALA A 104 -23.08 -37.30 1.19
C ALA A 104 -22.86 -36.40 2.41
N GLN A 105 -21.60 -36.25 2.84
CA GLN A 105 -21.26 -35.38 3.97
C GLN A 105 -21.67 -33.95 3.63
N GLU A 106 -22.68 -33.45 4.35
CA GLU A 106 -23.26 -32.14 4.08
C GLU A 106 -22.19 -31.06 4.24
N LYS A 107 -21.90 -30.37 3.13
CA LYS A 107 -20.73 -29.51 3.01
C LYS A 107 -20.89 -28.31 3.93
N ALA A 108 -20.16 -28.33 5.04
CA ALA A 108 -20.22 -27.29 6.08
C ALA A 108 -20.23 -25.88 5.46
N PRO A 109 -21.12 -24.98 5.93
CA PRO A 109 -21.43 -23.73 5.25
C PRO A 109 -20.16 -22.91 5.00
N ALA A 110 -20.03 -22.41 3.76
CA ALA A 110 -18.93 -21.54 3.40
C ALA A 110 -18.94 -20.29 4.30
N PRO A 111 -17.77 -19.83 4.78
CA PRO A 111 -17.72 -18.64 5.63
C PRO A 111 -18.20 -17.41 4.86
N SER A 112 -18.95 -16.56 5.54
CA SER A 112 -19.32 -15.23 5.03
C SER A 112 -18.12 -14.28 5.15
N PHE A 113 -17.15 -14.42 4.25
CA PHE A 113 -16.12 -13.40 4.06
C PHE A 113 -16.76 -12.08 3.60
N PRO A 114 -16.22 -10.90 3.97
CA PRO A 114 -16.77 -9.60 3.55
C PRO A 114 -16.58 -9.32 2.05
N VAL A 115 -15.63 -9.99 1.40
CA VAL A 115 -15.30 -9.83 -0.03
C VAL A 115 -15.23 -11.20 -0.72
N PRO A 116 -15.35 -11.29 -2.06
CA PRO A 116 -15.23 -12.56 -2.78
C PRO A 116 -13.84 -13.21 -2.60
N VAL A 117 -13.81 -14.49 -2.17
CA VAL A 117 -12.55 -15.23 -1.93
C VAL A 117 -12.49 -16.54 -2.70
N SER A 118 -11.51 -16.67 -3.59
CA SER A 118 -11.13 -17.94 -4.21
C SER A 118 -10.14 -18.70 -3.32
N VAL A 119 -10.65 -19.41 -2.29
CA VAL A 119 -9.82 -20.06 -1.26
C VAL A 119 -8.89 -21.16 -1.80
N GLY A 120 -9.33 -21.95 -2.78
CA GLY A 120 -8.59 -23.11 -3.28
C GLY A 120 -8.19 -24.10 -2.18
N ASP A 121 -6.91 -24.45 -2.17
CA ASP A 121 -6.17 -25.24 -1.19
C ASP A 121 -5.97 -24.55 0.17
N SER A 122 -6.16 -23.24 0.25
CA SER A 122 -5.71 -22.40 1.37
C SER A 122 -6.32 -22.77 2.72
N THR A 123 -5.51 -22.55 3.76
CA THR A 123 -5.94 -22.54 5.17
C THR A 123 -5.74 -21.17 5.85
N GLN A 124 -5.16 -20.18 5.16
CA GLN A 124 -4.92 -18.82 5.64
C GLN A 124 -5.32 -17.77 4.60
N VAL A 125 -6.31 -16.94 4.94
CA VAL A 125 -6.81 -15.87 4.06
C VAL A 125 -6.71 -14.53 4.79
N ILE A 126 -6.25 -13.50 4.09
CA ILE A 126 -6.39 -12.10 4.50
C ILE A 126 -7.47 -11.48 3.62
N THR A 127 -8.54 -10.93 4.20
CA THR A 127 -9.55 -10.16 3.46
C THR A 127 -9.33 -8.67 3.66
N VAL A 128 -9.40 -7.91 2.57
CA VAL A 128 -9.30 -6.45 2.52
C VAL A 128 -10.63 -5.95 1.96
N ASP A 129 -11.44 -5.38 2.84
CA ASP A 129 -12.77 -4.82 2.57
C ASP A 129 -12.65 -3.30 2.52
N ALA A 130 -12.68 -2.71 1.32
CA ALA A 130 -12.26 -1.32 1.09
C ALA A 130 -13.41 -0.32 0.92
N SER A 131 -13.18 0.91 1.38
CA SER A 131 -14.05 2.06 1.13
C SER A 131 -13.22 3.32 0.94
N GLY A 132 -13.29 3.91 -0.26
CA GLY A 132 -12.38 4.97 -0.69
C GLY A 132 -10.93 4.49 -0.62
N SER A 133 -10.07 5.22 0.10
CA SER A 133 -8.67 4.83 0.34
C SER A 133 -8.40 4.17 1.70
N TYR A 134 -9.46 3.72 2.39
CA TYR A 134 -9.40 2.99 3.66
C TYR A 134 -9.84 1.54 3.46
N ALA A 135 -9.44 0.63 4.36
CA ALA A 135 -9.92 -0.75 4.35
C ALA A 135 -9.95 -1.39 5.74
N THR A 136 -10.93 -2.27 5.94
CA THR A 136 -10.92 -3.26 7.01
C THR A 136 -10.12 -4.48 6.57
N VAL A 137 -9.01 -4.75 7.24
CA VAL A 137 -8.13 -5.91 6.94
C VAL A 137 -8.30 -6.95 8.03
N THR A 138 -8.70 -8.18 7.67
CA THR A 138 -8.94 -9.29 8.60
C THR A 138 -8.17 -10.53 8.20
N ALA A 139 -7.47 -11.15 9.14
CA ALA A 139 -6.79 -12.43 8.98
C ALA A 139 -7.71 -13.59 9.41
N TRP A 140 -7.84 -14.63 8.58
CA TRP A 140 -8.74 -15.76 8.75
C TRP A 140 -7.97 -17.08 8.69
N GLN A 141 -8.19 -17.94 9.69
CA GLN A 141 -7.63 -19.29 9.75
C GLN A 141 -8.73 -20.32 9.51
N LYS A 142 -8.47 -21.29 8.65
CA LYS A 142 -9.30 -22.50 8.50
C LYS A 142 -8.93 -23.50 9.59
N GLY A 143 -9.92 -23.93 10.38
CA GLY A 143 -9.82 -25.02 11.34
C GLY A 143 -10.83 -26.14 11.04
N SER A 144 -10.95 -27.09 11.96
CA SER A 144 -11.90 -28.21 11.86
C SER A 144 -13.36 -27.75 11.75
N SER A 145 -13.73 -26.68 12.46
CA SER A 145 -15.08 -26.08 12.43
C SER A 145 -15.22 -24.98 11.35
N GLY A 146 -14.54 -25.11 10.21
CA GLY A 146 -14.50 -24.07 9.18
C GLY A 146 -13.57 -22.88 9.50
N TRP A 147 -13.80 -21.75 8.84
CA TRP A 147 -12.94 -20.56 8.94
C TRP A 147 -13.33 -19.63 10.10
N LYS A 148 -12.33 -19.05 10.78
CA LYS A 148 -12.52 -18.08 11.88
C LYS A 148 -11.56 -16.90 11.75
N PRO A 149 -12.02 -15.65 11.99
CA PRO A 149 -11.13 -14.51 12.06
C PRO A 149 -10.20 -14.65 13.27
N GLN A 150 -8.92 -14.35 13.09
CA GLN A 150 -7.89 -14.38 14.15
C GLN A 150 -7.65 -12.98 14.72
N PHE A 151 -7.70 -11.96 13.86
CA PHE A 151 -7.63 -10.55 14.19
C PHE A 151 -8.01 -9.70 12.98
N SER A 152 -8.39 -8.45 13.24
CA SER A 152 -8.68 -7.45 12.21
C SER A 152 -8.14 -6.07 12.58
N THR A 153 -8.16 -5.16 11.62
CA THR A 153 -7.97 -3.71 11.84
C THR A 153 -8.82 -2.92 10.85
N THR A 154 -9.41 -1.82 11.29
CA THR A 154 -10.11 -0.84 10.45
C THR A 154 -9.18 0.28 9.96
N ALA A 155 -7.93 0.30 10.44
CA ALA A 155 -6.92 1.31 10.09
C ALA A 155 -6.04 0.88 8.91
N GLY A 156 -6.56 0.04 8.02
CA GLY A 156 -5.90 -0.31 6.76
C GLY A 156 -6.07 0.79 5.71
N ARG A 157 -5.14 0.88 4.76
CA ARG A 157 -5.20 1.77 3.59
C ARG A 157 -5.04 0.98 2.30
N VAL A 158 -5.60 1.52 1.23
CA VAL A 158 -5.47 1.05 -0.15
C VAL A 158 -5.04 2.22 -1.05
N GLY A 159 -5.05 2.04 -2.37
CA GLY A 159 -4.74 3.08 -3.34
C GLY A 159 -5.51 4.38 -3.12
N SER A 160 -4.92 5.54 -3.43
CA SER A 160 -5.60 6.85 -3.30
C SER A 160 -6.92 6.91 -4.08
N ASN A 161 -6.98 6.21 -5.21
CA ASN A 161 -8.14 6.11 -6.10
C ASN A 161 -8.99 4.86 -5.81
N GLY A 162 -8.78 4.25 -4.65
CA GLY A 162 -9.52 3.08 -4.15
C GLY A 162 -9.20 1.77 -4.86
N VAL A 163 -10.14 0.84 -4.79
CA VAL A 163 -10.05 -0.48 -5.43
C VAL A 163 -10.64 -0.43 -6.84
N THR A 164 -10.03 -1.17 -7.78
CA THR A 164 -10.54 -1.34 -9.15
C THR A 164 -10.41 -2.78 -9.61
N ASN A 165 -11.18 -3.19 -10.61
CA ASN A 165 -11.17 -4.56 -11.15
C ASN A 165 -9.74 -4.98 -11.56
N GLY A 166 -9.15 -5.92 -10.81
CA GLY A 166 -7.77 -6.34 -11.00
C GLY A 166 -7.50 -6.90 -12.41
N SER A 167 -8.46 -7.55 -13.05
CA SER A 167 -8.30 -8.06 -14.42
C SER A 167 -8.03 -6.94 -15.42
N THR A 168 -8.69 -5.79 -15.27
CA THR A 168 -8.63 -4.64 -16.20
C THR A 168 -7.80 -3.45 -15.70
N ARG A 169 -7.21 -3.54 -14.50
CA ARG A 169 -6.36 -2.49 -13.91
C ARG A 169 -5.16 -2.16 -14.80
N LYS A 170 -4.75 -0.89 -14.77
CA LYS A 170 -3.55 -0.35 -15.44
C LYS A 170 -2.54 0.19 -14.41
N GLN A 171 -1.27 0.21 -14.79
CA GLN A 171 -0.16 0.84 -14.06
C GLN A 171 -0.41 2.35 -13.89
N ASN A 172 0.21 2.96 -12.88
CA ASN A 172 0.17 4.41 -12.60
C ASN A 172 -1.24 5.01 -12.37
N THR A 173 -2.24 4.18 -12.03
CA THR A 173 -3.62 4.63 -11.76
C THR A 173 -3.93 4.92 -10.27
N SER A 174 -2.96 4.72 -9.37
CA SER A 174 -3.13 4.82 -7.90
C SER A 174 -4.30 4.02 -7.32
N THR A 175 -4.67 2.90 -7.96
CA THR A 175 -5.71 1.97 -7.52
C THR A 175 -5.12 0.68 -6.97
N THR A 176 -5.82 0.01 -6.06
CA THR A 176 -5.53 -1.37 -5.64
C THR A 176 -6.34 -2.37 -6.50
N PRO A 177 -5.77 -3.49 -6.96
CA PRO A 177 -6.51 -4.50 -7.72
C PRO A 177 -7.44 -5.35 -6.83
N SER A 178 -8.72 -5.44 -7.16
CA SER A 178 -9.63 -6.45 -6.58
C SER A 178 -9.42 -7.83 -7.19
N GLY A 179 -9.64 -8.86 -6.37
CA GLY A 179 -9.45 -10.27 -6.73
C GLY A 179 -8.95 -11.08 -5.54
N THR A 180 -8.57 -12.34 -5.79
CA THR A 180 -7.84 -13.17 -4.81
C THR A 180 -6.47 -13.54 -5.38
N TYR A 181 -5.41 -13.28 -4.62
CA TYR A 181 -4.01 -13.49 -4.98
C TYR A 181 -3.33 -14.39 -3.95
N THR A 182 -2.25 -15.07 -4.35
CA THR A 182 -1.36 -15.73 -3.39
C THR A 182 -0.45 -14.71 -2.70
N LEU A 183 0.10 -15.12 -1.56
CA LEU A 183 1.22 -14.48 -0.89
C LEU A 183 2.35 -15.52 -0.87
N THR A 184 3.29 -15.47 -1.81
CA THR A 184 4.35 -16.50 -1.94
C THR A 184 5.65 -16.14 -1.22
N GLU A 185 5.95 -14.85 -1.07
CA GLU A 185 7.19 -14.34 -0.47
C GLU A 185 6.96 -12.99 0.23
N GLY A 186 7.96 -12.53 0.99
CA GLY A 186 7.99 -11.21 1.60
C GLY A 186 9.37 -10.57 1.60
N PHE A 187 9.44 -9.31 2.02
CA PHE A 187 10.70 -8.58 2.10
C PHE A 187 10.65 -7.41 3.10
N GLY A 188 11.81 -6.82 3.40
CA GLY A 188 11.86 -5.55 4.13
C GLY A 188 13.27 -5.18 4.61
N VAL A 189 13.45 -3.94 5.07
CA VAL A 189 14.74 -3.38 5.52
C VAL A 189 15.24 -3.91 6.89
N GLN A 190 14.52 -4.87 7.46
CA GLN A 190 14.80 -5.54 8.73
C GLN A 190 14.24 -6.98 8.69
N ALA A 191 14.64 -7.83 9.64
CA ALA A 191 14.17 -9.21 9.73
C ALA A 191 12.62 -9.31 9.87
N GLY A 192 12.00 -10.14 9.01
CA GLY A 192 10.54 -10.25 8.93
C GLY A 192 9.88 -10.86 10.16
N GLY A 193 10.55 -11.78 10.87
CA GLY A 193 9.94 -12.54 11.97
C GLY A 193 8.76 -13.39 11.48
N THR A 194 8.95 -14.10 10.37
CA THR A 194 7.95 -14.91 9.68
C THR A 194 8.53 -16.26 9.26
N SER A 195 7.67 -17.21 8.90
CA SER A 195 8.07 -18.49 8.29
C SER A 195 7.98 -18.48 6.76
N MET A 196 7.49 -17.40 6.15
CA MET A 196 7.51 -17.19 4.70
C MET A 196 8.95 -17.06 4.16
N PRO A 197 9.21 -17.43 2.89
CA PRO A 197 10.38 -16.97 2.16
C PRO A 197 10.49 -15.45 2.25
N TYR A 198 11.63 -14.93 2.73
CA TYR A 198 11.76 -13.52 3.09
C TYR A 198 13.14 -12.94 2.79
N THR A 199 13.19 -11.87 2.00
CA THR A 199 14.42 -11.16 1.65
C THR A 199 14.61 -9.91 2.51
N VAL A 200 15.72 -9.84 3.27
CA VAL A 200 16.13 -8.58 3.91
C VAL A 200 16.79 -7.71 2.83
N VAL A 201 16.10 -6.67 2.38
CA VAL A 201 16.55 -5.82 1.27
C VAL A 201 17.59 -4.81 1.71
N ASN A 202 18.46 -4.43 0.78
CA ASN A 202 19.50 -3.42 0.94
C ASN A 202 19.54 -2.52 -0.32
N SER A 203 20.54 -1.62 -0.40
CA SER A 203 20.69 -0.64 -1.48
C SER A 203 21.06 -1.20 -2.87
N SER A 204 21.01 -2.51 -3.10
CA SER A 204 21.06 -3.08 -4.44
C SER A 204 19.73 -3.67 -4.90
N HIS A 205 18.67 -3.63 -4.08
CA HIS A 205 17.41 -4.33 -4.34
C HIS A 205 16.33 -3.40 -4.89
N TRP A 206 15.85 -3.72 -6.09
CA TRP A 206 14.80 -2.98 -6.79
C TRP A 206 13.60 -3.90 -7.07
N TRP A 207 12.38 -3.37 -7.04
CA TRP A 207 11.23 -4.02 -7.67
C TRP A 207 11.00 -3.41 -9.05
N VAL A 208 11.12 -4.24 -10.08
CA VAL A 208 11.13 -3.78 -11.46
C VAL A 208 9.72 -3.42 -11.89
N GLN A 209 9.50 -2.14 -12.18
CA GLN A 209 8.23 -1.61 -12.70
C GLN A 209 8.34 -1.10 -14.15
N ASP A 210 9.54 -1.14 -14.73
CA ASP A 210 9.81 -0.79 -16.14
C ASP A 210 9.08 -1.74 -17.12
N PRO A 211 8.08 -1.27 -17.89
CA PRO A 211 7.33 -2.12 -18.82
C PRO A 211 8.16 -2.73 -19.97
N GLU A 212 9.37 -2.21 -20.24
CA GLU A 212 10.27 -2.71 -21.28
C GLU A 212 11.23 -3.81 -20.77
N SER A 213 11.32 -4.02 -19.46
CA SER A 213 12.25 -4.99 -18.85
C SER A 213 11.73 -6.42 -18.89
N LYS A 214 12.63 -7.39 -19.15
CA LYS A 214 12.32 -8.84 -19.01
C LYS A 214 12.06 -9.26 -17.55
N PHE A 215 12.42 -8.42 -16.58
CA PHE A 215 12.24 -8.64 -15.15
C PHE A 215 10.96 -7.98 -14.60
N TYR A 216 10.12 -7.39 -15.45
CA TYR A 216 8.91 -6.65 -15.05
C TYR A 216 8.05 -7.40 -14.01
N ASN A 217 7.72 -6.70 -12.92
CA ASN A 217 7.01 -7.19 -11.74
C ASN A 217 7.70 -8.34 -10.99
N SER A 218 9.02 -8.24 -10.84
CA SER A 218 9.82 -9.07 -9.94
C SER A 218 10.84 -8.24 -9.17
N MET A 219 11.40 -8.81 -8.10
CA MET A 219 12.57 -8.26 -7.43
C MET A 219 13.83 -8.60 -8.22
N HIS A 220 14.68 -7.62 -8.49
CA HIS A 220 15.97 -7.81 -9.14
C HIS A 220 17.04 -6.97 -8.44
N THR A 221 18.32 -7.34 -8.59
CA THR A 221 19.43 -6.52 -8.11
C THR A 221 19.94 -5.57 -9.20
N GLU A 222 20.73 -4.56 -8.82
CA GLU A 222 21.39 -3.66 -9.79
C GLU A 222 22.33 -4.42 -10.74
N ALA A 223 22.95 -5.50 -10.26
CA ALA A 223 23.84 -6.35 -11.04
C ALA A 223 23.06 -7.11 -12.13
N GLY A 224 23.28 -6.75 -13.40
CA GLY A 224 22.63 -7.40 -14.54
C GLY A 224 21.24 -6.85 -14.88
N ALA A 225 20.84 -5.71 -14.30
CA ALA A 225 19.63 -4.99 -14.67
C ALA A 225 19.60 -4.62 -16.17
N ASP A 226 18.42 -4.72 -16.79
CA ASP A 226 18.13 -4.17 -18.13
C ASP A 226 17.15 -2.98 -18.09
N PHE A 227 16.82 -2.53 -16.87
CA PHE A 227 15.96 -1.40 -16.56
C PHE A 227 16.78 -0.22 -16.01
N PRO A 228 16.31 1.04 -16.16
CA PRO A 228 16.94 2.20 -15.55
C PRO A 228 16.92 2.14 -14.01
N LEU A 229 18.06 2.39 -13.36
CA LEU A 229 18.16 2.54 -11.90
C LEU A 229 17.65 3.92 -11.45
N THR A 230 16.35 4.15 -11.63
CA THR A 230 15.65 5.39 -11.25
C THR A 230 14.19 5.11 -10.91
N GLU A 231 13.68 5.80 -9.90
CA GLU A 231 12.27 5.75 -9.46
C GLU A 231 11.38 6.74 -10.23
N LYS A 232 11.89 7.34 -11.31
CA LYS A 232 11.24 8.42 -12.07
C LYS A 232 11.06 8.06 -13.54
N GLY A 233 9.92 8.48 -14.10
CA GLY A 233 9.55 8.26 -15.50
C GLY A 233 8.75 6.97 -15.70
N GLU A 234 8.29 6.76 -16.94
CA GLU A 234 7.43 5.62 -17.29
C GLU A 234 8.16 4.26 -17.20
N ARG A 235 9.48 4.29 -17.37
CA ARG A 235 10.42 3.17 -17.17
C ARG A 235 11.02 3.11 -15.75
N GLY A 236 10.47 3.87 -14.81
CA GLY A 236 10.93 3.86 -13.42
C GLY A 236 10.71 2.50 -12.75
N SER A 237 11.61 2.13 -11.84
CA SER A 237 11.49 0.96 -10.96
C SER A 237 11.66 1.39 -9.51
N GLU A 238 11.19 0.60 -8.55
CA GLU A 238 11.09 1.02 -7.14
C GLU A 238 12.30 0.57 -6.33
N HIS A 239 13.03 1.49 -5.68
CA HIS A 239 14.22 1.14 -4.90
C HIS A 239 13.81 0.80 -3.47
N LEU A 240 13.84 -0.49 -3.11
CA LEU A 240 13.10 -0.99 -1.94
C LEU A 240 13.62 -0.47 -0.60
N VAL A 241 14.88 -0.03 -0.53
CA VAL A 241 15.45 0.59 0.68
C VAL A 241 14.99 2.04 0.90
N ASN A 242 14.47 2.73 -0.13
CA ASN A 242 14.05 4.14 -0.05
C ASN A 242 12.75 4.33 0.77
N TYR A 243 12.05 3.25 1.13
CA TYR A 243 10.77 3.27 1.84
C TYR A 243 10.86 2.55 3.21
N PRO A 244 11.80 2.91 4.11
CA PRO A 244 12.14 2.11 5.30
C PRO A 244 11.00 2.02 6.33
N THR A 245 10.05 2.94 6.33
CA THR A 245 8.85 2.88 7.18
C THR A 245 7.84 1.87 6.64
N GLN A 246 7.49 1.97 5.35
CA GLN A 246 6.51 1.11 4.68
C GLN A 246 7.04 -0.32 4.56
N TYR A 247 8.24 -0.47 4.02
CA TYR A 247 8.94 -1.75 3.84
C TYR A 247 9.84 -2.08 5.04
N ALA A 248 9.46 -1.58 6.23
CA ALA A 248 9.88 -2.18 7.48
C ALA A 248 9.54 -3.68 7.48
N LYS A 249 8.33 -4.06 7.02
CA LYS A 249 7.96 -5.44 6.65
C LYS A 249 6.92 -5.40 5.54
N ALA A 250 7.09 -6.22 4.52
CA ALA A 250 6.17 -6.40 3.40
C ALA A 250 5.97 -7.88 3.05
N LEU A 251 4.80 -8.21 2.51
CA LEU A 251 4.50 -9.45 1.81
C LEU A 251 4.14 -9.10 0.36
N VAL A 252 4.59 -9.89 -0.60
CA VAL A 252 4.25 -9.69 -2.00
C VAL A 252 2.83 -10.20 -2.26
N ILE A 253 2.01 -9.35 -2.86
CA ILE A 253 0.70 -9.75 -3.40
C ILE A 253 0.95 -10.17 -4.84
N ASP A 254 0.65 -11.43 -5.18
CA ASP A 254 0.95 -12.00 -6.51
C ASP A 254 -0.02 -11.52 -7.61
N TYR A 255 -0.34 -10.23 -7.60
CA TYR A 255 -1.01 -9.54 -8.68
C TYR A 255 -0.08 -9.42 -9.89
N ASN A 256 -0.57 -9.86 -11.06
CA ASN A 256 0.12 -9.70 -12.35
C ASN A 256 1.53 -10.32 -12.39
N ARG A 257 1.69 -11.54 -11.84
CA ARG A 257 2.93 -12.34 -11.88
C ARG A 257 2.69 -13.67 -12.60
N TRP A 258 3.74 -14.21 -13.21
CA TRP A 258 3.84 -15.55 -13.81
C TRP A 258 2.69 -15.98 -14.76
N PRO A 259 2.61 -15.43 -15.98
CA PRO A 259 3.44 -14.36 -16.53
C PRO A 259 2.99 -12.98 -16.08
N ALA A 260 3.93 -12.05 -15.92
CA ALA A 260 3.60 -10.66 -15.75
C ALA A 260 3.22 -10.03 -17.10
N VAL A 261 2.19 -9.18 -17.11
CA VAL A 261 1.76 -8.44 -18.30
C VAL A 261 2.13 -6.96 -18.13
N PRO A 262 3.08 -6.42 -18.92
CA PRO A 262 3.46 -5.01 -18.90
C PRO A 262 2.27 -4.06 -18.94
N GLY A 263 2.36 -2.94 -18.21
CA GLY A 263 1.32 -1.90 -18.18
C GLY A 263 0.05 -2.22 -17.38
N ARG A 264 -0.16 -3.45 -16.88
CA ARG A 264 -1.21 -3.75 -15.88
C ARG A 264 -0.82 -3.35 -14.45
N GLY A 265 0.47 -3.10 -14.23
CA GLY A 265 1.06 -2.63 -12.98
C GLY A 265 1.89 -3.70 -12.27
N ALA A 266 2.88 -3.22 -11.55
CA ALA A 266 3.79 -4.00 -10.71
C ALA A 266 3.71 -3.49 -9.26
N GLY A 267 4.53 -4.07 -8.36
CA GLY A 267 4.80 -3.51 -7.04
C GLY A 267 3.57 -3.43 -6.12
N ILE A 268 2.74 -4.47 -6.10
CA ILE A 268 1.58 -4.55 -5.22
C ILE A 268 1.94 -5.41 -4.00
N PHE A 269 1.97 -4.79 -2.84
CA PHE A 269 2.42 -5.39 -1.59
C PHE A 269 1.38 -5.23 -0.47
N LEU A 270 1.48 -6.06 0.56
CA LEU A 270 0.88 -5.85 1.87
C LEU A 270 1.98 -5.38 2.82
N HIS A 271 1.94 -4.13 3.30
CA HIS A 271 3.06 -3.50 4.03
C HIS A 271 2.62 -2.64 5.23
N VAL A 272 3.58 -2.02 5.92
CA VAL A 272 3.30 -1.12 7.06
C VAL A 272 2.76 0.24 6.58
N ASN A 273 1.77 0.80 7.28
CA ASN A 273 1.19 2.12 6.98
C ASN A 273 2.27 3.21 6.86
N GLY A 274 2.21 3.98 5.76
CA GLY A 274 2.82 5.30 5.67
C GLY A 274 1.90 6.39 6.25
N SER A 275 2.13 7.64 5.85
CA SER A 275 1.35 8.81 6.29
C SER A 275 -0.03 8.97 5.63
N GLY A 276 -0.38 8.16 4.62
CA GLY A 276 -1.58 8.36 3.80
C GLY A 276 -2.03 7.11 3.05
N ALA A 277 -2.76 7.32 1.94
CA ALA A 277 -3.12 6.27 1.00
C ALA A 277 -1.90 5.75 0.22
N THR A 278 -2.02 4.59 -0.43
CA THR A 278 -0.94 3.98 -1.21
C THR A 278 -1.03 4.34 -2.70
N ALA A 279 -0.05 3.90 -3.50
CA ALA A 279 -0.13 3.90 -4.97
C ALA A 279 -0.83 2.65 -5.56
N GLY A 280 -1.34 1.75 -4.71
CA GLY A 280 -2.01 0.50 -5.12
C GLY A 280 -1.76 -0.69 -4.19
N CYS A 281 -0.74 -0.63 -3.33
CA CYS A 281 -0.54 -1.57 -2.23
C CYS A 281 -1.70 -1.58 -1.23
N VAL A 282 -1.75 -2.62 -0.39
CA VAL A 282 -2.51 -2.62 0.86
C VAL A 282 -1.53 -2.29 1.99
N SER A 283 -1.92 -1.42 2.93
CA SER A 283 -1.11 -1.20 4.13
C SER A 283 -1.92 -1.33 5.42
N VAL A 284 -1.26 -1.73 6.50
CA VAL A 284 -1.85 -1.89 7.84
C VAL A 284 -0.94 -1.28 8.93
N PRO A 285 -1.46 -0.98 10.14
CA PRO A 285 -0.62 -0.49 11.24
C PRO A 285 0.53 -1.47 11.55
N ARG A 286 1.68 -0.95 11.99
CA ARG A 286 2.90 -1.75 12.26
C ARG A 286 2.61 -2.98 13.13
N ALA A 287 1.88 -2.81 14.24
CA ALA A 287 1.50 -3.91 15.13
C ALA A 287 0.59 -4.96 14.47
N THR A 288 -0.26 -4.57 13.51
CA THR A 288 -1.02 -5.53 12.69
C THR A 288 -0.10 -6.27 11.74
N MET A 289 0.84 -5.58 11.08
CA MET A 289 1.80 -6.22 10.18
C MET A 289 2.71 -7.22 10.92
N ASP A 290 3.21 -6.88 12.11
CA ASP A 290 3.99 -7.79 12.94
C ASP A 290 3.18 -9.04 13.35
N ARG A 291 1.88 -8.89 13.64
CA ARG A 291 0.96 -10.04 13.89
C ARG A 291 0.72 -10.88 12.64
N ILE A 292 0.58 -10.28 11.46
CA ILE A 292 0.45 -11.00 10.19
C ILE A 292 1.72 -11.82 9.93
N MET A 293 2.89 -11.20 10.04
CA MET A 293 4.18 -11.84 9.78
C MET A 293 4.44 -13.04 10.71
N ALA A 294 4.09 -12.94 11.99
CA ALA A 294 4.22 -14.04 12.95
C ALA A 294 3.17 -15.16 12.77
N TRP A 295 2.02 -14.87 12.14
CA TRP A 295 0.93 -15.82 11.93
C TRP A 295 1.00 -16.55 10.58
N ILE A 296 1.47 -15.87 9.53
CA ILE A 296 1.48 -16.38 8.16
C ILE A 296 2.51 -17.49 7.96
N SER A 297 2.10 -18.57 7.27
CA SER A 297 2.94 -19.73 6.95
C SER A 297 2.82 -20.13 5.48
N PRO A 298 3.93 -20.46 4.79
CA PRO A 298 3.87 -20.90 3.40
C PRO A 298 3.15 -22.24 3.26
N SER A 299 3.26 -23.13 4.25
CA SER A 299 2.53 -24.41 4.28
C SER A 299 1.01 -24.24 4.40
N ALA A 300 0.54 -23.07 4.83
CA ALA A 300 -0.88 -22.75 4.87
C ALA A 300 -1.47 -22.32 3.51
N HIS A 301 -0.62 -22.20 2.47
CA HIS A 301 -0.96 -21.74 1.12
C HIS A 301 -1.69 -20.38 1.17
N PRO A 302 -1.05 -19.33 1.73
CA PRO A 302 -1.75 -18.13 2.16
C PRO A 302 -2.19 -17.27 0.98
N ARG A 303 -3.39 -16.69 1.10
CA ARG A 303 -4.02 -15.87 0.06
C ARG A 303 -4.48 -14.53 0.62
N ILE A 304 -4.51 -13.50 -0.22
CA ILE A 304 -5.17 -12.22 0.07
C ILE A 304 -6.32 -12.00 -0.91
N ALA A 305 -7.48 -11.61 -0.40
CA ALA A 305 -8.65 -11.26 -1.18
C ALA A 305 -9.00 -9.78 -0.95
N ILE A 306 -9.25 -9.05 -2.02
CA ILE A 306 -9.44 -7.60 -2.03
C ILE A 306 -10.75 -7.29 -2.77
N GLY A 307 -11.62 -6.51 -2.14
CA GLY A 307 -12.88 -5.98 -2.69
C GLY A 307 -13.00 -4.48 -2.46
#